data_AF-A0A671EZT1-F1
#
_entry.id   AF-A0A671EZT1-F1
#
_cell.length_a   1.000
_cell.length_b   1.000
_cell.length_c   1.000
_cell.angle_alpha   90.00
_cell.angle_beta   90.00
_cell.angle_gamma   90.00
#
_symmetry.space_group_name_H-M   'P 1'
#
loop_
_entity.id
_entity.type
_entity.pdbx_description
1 polymer ?
#
loop_
_entity_poly.entity_id
_entity_poly.type
_entity_poly.pdbx_seq_one_letter_code
_entity_poly.pdbx_strand_id
1 'polypeptide(L)'
;MDNSQTNGEAKCIVTNEASAWEGLRAGTGRQLRRGTLWMAETLRRVLGRGRAAEPVEESAAEAEPPLLLLGGPGSGKTALLFAAALEAAGDGRGPVLFLTRRPLQSLPNRTRAALDPLRLQKIRFQYPPSTGELLQLLCSAHEARGPTPALLLLDGLEEYLAEDLGHQEAAYLAALLLDTAAHFSHRVGPGRGCGLIVALQTPEEGDSGDALQLSLLQRYFPAQCWLHLEAPGPGQRCFRACLEPGGLGPRAEWSVAFQPDGEMTVTPWPTQACDPSSNKGSSSGGHP
;
A
#
# COMPACT_ATOMS: atom_id res chain seq x y z
N MET A 1 -17.55 -66.33 40.21
CA MET A 1 -18.98 -66.14 40.51
C MET A 1 -19.26 -64.67 40.21
N ASP A 2 -19.50 -64.39 38.93
CA ASP A 2 -20.83 -64.08 38.36
C ASP A 2 -21.30 -62.70 38.84
N ASN A 3 -21.72 -61.73 38.01
CA ASN A 3 -22.35 -61.82 36.71
C ASN A 3 -22.45 -60.40 36.09
N SER A 4 -22.83 -60.36 34.81
CA SER A 4 -23.67 -59.31 34.18
C SER A 4 -23.04 -58.15 33.38
N GLN A 5 -23.38 -58.19 32.08
CA GLN A 5 -24.03 -57.14 31.28
C GLN A 5 -23.29 -56.53 30.07
N THR A 6 -23.49 -57.24 28.94
CA THR A 6 -24.07 -56.78 27.65
C THR A 6 -23.37 -55.69 26.82
N ASN A 7 -22.88 -56.19 25.67
CA ASN A 7 -22.55 -55.49 24.43
C ASN A 7 -23.62 -54.52 23.92
N GLY A 8 -23.15 -53.37 23.42
CA GLY A 8 -23.88 -52.46 22.54
C GLY A 8 -22.90 -51.81 21.56
N GLU A 9 -22.59 -52.52 20.46
CA GLU A 9 -21.91 -51.97 19.30
C GLU A 9 -22.85 -50.99 18.56
N ALA A 10 -22.46 -49.72 18.48
CA ALA A 10 -23.07 -48.76 17.56
C ALA A 10 -22.08 -48.48 16.41
N LYS A 11 -22.33 -49.19 15.30
CA LYS A 11 -21.68 -49.02 14.00
C LYS A 11 -22.27 -47.80 13.31
N CYS A 12 -21.60 -46.65 13.38
CA CYS A 12 -21.95 -45.49 12.57
C CYS A 12 -21.36 -45.64 11.17
N ILE A 13 -22.27 -45.92 10.23
CA ILE A 13 -22.08 -45.95 8.78
C ILE A 13 -21.80 -44.51 8.32
N VAL A 14 -20.62 -44.26 7.75
CA VAL A 14 -20.33 -43.01 7.02
C VAL A 14 -20.66 -43.28 5.55
N THR A 15 -21.84 -42.84 5.11
CA THR A 15 -22.21 -42.80 3.69
C THR A 15 -21.48 -41.64 3.02
N ASN A 16 -20.76 -42.01 1.96
CA ASN A 16 -20.07 -41.15 1.03
C ASN A 16 -21.08 -40.59 0.02
N GLU A 17 -21.44 -39.31 0.13
CA GLU A 17 -22.18 -38.57 -0.90
C GLU A 17 -21.45 -37.27 -1.24
N ALA A 18 -20.57 -37.35 -2.23
CA ALA A 18 -19.93 -36.19 -2.85
C ALA A 18 -20.01 -36.32 -4.37
N SER A 19 -21.20 -36.07 -4.94
CA SER A 19 -21.34 -35.74 -6.37
C SER A 19 -22.59 -34.88 -6.58
N ALA A 20 -22.42 -33.57 -6.72
CA ALA A 20 -23.35 -32.69 -7.45
C ALA A 20 -22.89 -31.23 -7.43
N TRP A 21 -21.79 -30.88 -8.11
CA TRP A 21 -21.58 -29.53 -8.65
C TRP A 21 -20.64 -29.60 -9.87
N GLU A 22 -21.15 -30.13 -10.98
CA GLU A 22 -20.65 -29.81 -12.32
C GLU A 22 -21.67 -28.90 -13.00
N GLY A 23 -21.20 -27.77 -13.53
CA GLY A 23 -21.93 -26.97 -14.51
C GLY A 23 -22.29 -25.55 -14.07
N LEU A 24 -21.31 -24.63 -14.16
CA LEU A 24 -21.45 -23.43 -14.99
C LEU A 24 -20.06 -22.83 -15.23
N ARG A 25 -19.36 -23.34 -16.25
CA ARG A 25 -18.20 -22.69 -16.87
C ARG A 25 -18.73 -21.76 -17.97
N ALA A 26 -18.68 -20.46 -17.73
CA ALA A 26 -18.54 -19.43 -18.77
C ALA A 26 -18.19 -18.09 -18.09
N GLY A 27 -16.89 -17.83 -17.95
CA GLY A 27 -16.36 -16.61 -17.37
C GLY A 27 -14.89 -16.49 -17.75
N THR A 28 -14.68 -16.18 -19.02
CA THR A 28 -13.43 -15.78 -19.68
C THR A 28 -12.27 -15.46 -18.72
N GLY A 29 -11.34 -16.41 -18.64
CA GLY A 29 -10.03 -16.21 -18.06
C GLY A 29 -9.29 -15.08 -18.77
N ARG A 30 -9.14 -13.95 -18.09
CA ARG A 30 -8.07 -12.97 -18.31
C ARG A 30 -7.31 -12.81 -17.01
N GLN A 31 -6.63 -13.88 -16.63
CA GLN A 31 -5.77 -13.92 -15.45
C GLN A 31 -4.42 -14.48 -15.87
N LEU A 32 -3.73 -13.76 -16.74
CA LEU A 32 -2.34 -14.03 -17.07
C LEU A 32 -1.57 -12.71 -17.08
N ARG A 33 -0.58 -12.63 -16.18
CA ARG A 33 0.58 -11.73 -16.20
C ARG A 33 0.28 -10.23 -16.00
N ARG A 34 0.24 -9.82 -14.72
CA ARG A 34 0.47 -8.45 -14.23
C ARG A 34 1.56 -8.55 -13.17
N GLY A 35 2.81 -8.39 -13.57
CA GLY A 35 3.98 -8.73 -12.76
C GLY A 35 4.79 -7.56 -12.20
N THR A 36 4.58 -6.31 -12.64
CA THR A 36 5.69 -5.35 -12.57
C THR A 36 5.34 -3.93 -12.12
N LEU A 37 4.10 -3.65 -11.72
CA LEU A 37 3.70 -2.31 -11.21
C LEU A 37 2.64 -2.31 -10.11
N TRP A 38 2.26 -3.45 -9.54
CA TRP A 38 1.26 -3.68 -8.53
C TRP A 38 1.22 -2.72 -7.33
N MET A 39 2.32 -2.25 -6.72
CA MET A 39 2.28 -1.31 -5.59
C MET A 39 1.85 0.08 -6.02
N ALA A 40 2.53 0.62 -7.04
CA ALA A 40 2.17 1.87 -7.67
C ALA A 40 0.75 1.78 -8.26
N GLU A 41 0.39 0.63 -8.81
CA GLU A 41 -0.94 0.32 -9.34
C GLU A 41 -1.99 0.19 -8.23
N THR A 42 -1.64 -0.35 -7.06
CA THR A 42 -2.52 -0.42 -5.88
C THR A 42 -2.83 1.00 -5.43
N LEU A 43 -1.82 1.87 -5.33
CA LEU A 43 -2.06 3.29 -5.07
C LEU A 43 -2.82 3.96 -6.22
N ARG A 44 -2.53 3.66 -7.49
CA ARG A 44 -3.31 4.18 -8.64
C ARG A 44 -4.76 3.72 -8.60
N ARG A 45 -5.08 2.51 -8.15
CA ARG A 45 -6.47 2.04 -8.03
C ARG A 45 -7.18 2.68 -6.85
N VAL A 46 -6.47 2.84 -5.74
CA VAL A 46 -6.96 3.59 -4.58
C VAL A 46 -7.24 5.05 -4.95
N LEU A 47 -6.31 5.68 -5.68
CA LEU A 47 -6.39 7.08 -6.07
C LEU A 47 -7.24 7.30 -7.33
N GLY A 48 -7.37 6.30 -8.18
CA GLY A 48 -7.95 6.39 -9.53
C GLY A 48 -9.23 5.59 -9.73
N ARG A 49 -10.01 5.35 -8.66
CA ARG A 49 -11.38 4.79 -8.72
C ARG A 49 -12.24 5.64 -9.67
N GLY A 50 -12.16 5.36 -10.98
CA GLY A 50 -12.73 6.17 -12.03
C GLY A 50 -12.24 5.90 -13.45
N ARG A 51 -11.16 5.12 -13.68
CA ARG A 51 -10.74 4.78 -15.05
C ARG A 51 -10.29 3.32 -15.19
N ALA A 52 -10.86 2.62 -16.17
CA ALA A 52 -10.36 1.32 -16.61
C ALA A 52 -8.94 1.50 -17.20
N ALA A 53 -7.96 0.80 -16.64
CA ALA A 53 -6.58 0.82 -17.12
C ALA A 53 -6.46 0.10 -18.46
N GLU A 54 -5.93 0.79 -19.47
CA GLU A 54 -5.47 0.21 -20.74
C GLU A 54 -4.23 -0.68 -20.50
N PRO A 55 -4.04 -1.76 -21.29
CA PRO A 55 -2.96 -2.71 -21.05
C PRO A 55 -1.63 -2.17 -21.59
N VAL A 56 -0.65 -2.01 -20.71
CA VAL A 56 0.76 -1.77 -21.06
C VAL A 56 1.46 -3.13 -21.14
N GLU A 57 2.21 -3.38 -22.22
CA GLU A 57 2.99 -4.61 -22.41
C GLU A 57 4.18 -4.66 -21.41
N GLU A 58 4.31 -5.80 -20.72
CA GLU A 58 5.32 -6.05 -19.66
C GLU A 58 6.51 -6.86 -20.18
N SER A 59 7.72 -6.40 -19.83
CA SER A 59 8.98 -7.15 -19.93
C SER A 59 9.48 -7.53 -18.53
N ALA A 60 10.11 -8.71 -18.45
CA ALA A 60 10.86 -9.36 -17.36
C ALA A 60 10.56 -8.98 -15.89
N ALA A 61 10.22 -9.99 -15.10
CA ALA A 61 9.90 -9.93 -13.67
C ALA A 61 11.06 -9.39 -12.82
N GLU A 62 11.12 -8.08 -12.64
CA GLU A 62 11.82 -7.46 -11.53
C GLU A 62 10.87 -7.23 -10.36
N ALA A 63 11.37 -7.43 -9.14
CA ALA A 63 10.61 -7.08 -7.94
C ALA A 63 10.32 -5.58 -7.97
N GLU A 64 9.06 -5.23 -7.72
CA GLU A 64 8.64 -3.83 -7.82
C GLU A 64 9.36 -2.92 -6.82
N PRO A 65 9.63 -1.67 -7.21
CA PRO A 65 10.36 -0.74 -6.37
C PRO A 65 9.56 -0.45 -5.09
N PRO A 66 10.20 -0.57 -3.92
CA PRO A 66 9.58 -0.22 -2.64
C PRO A 66 9.17 1.26 -2.66
N LEU A 67 8.04 1.58 -2.01
CA LEU A 67 7.42 2.90 -2.10
C LEU A 67 7.48 3.67 -0.78
N LEU A 68 7.89 4.94 -0.87
CA LEU A 68 7.85 5.90 0.25
C LEU A 68 6.68 6.87 0.09
N LEU A 69 5.76 6.87 1.06
CA LEU A 69 4.63 7.79 1.15
C LEU A 69 4.97 8.96 2.06
N LEU A 70 5.02 10.16 1.49
CA LEU A 70 5.50 11.38 2.10
C LEU A 70 4.37 12.38 2.31
N GLY A 71 4.40 13.12 3.42
CA GLY A 71 3.54 14.28 3.62
C GLY A 71 3.58 14.81 5.04
N GLY A 72 3.13 16.05 5.23
CA GLY A 72 3.13 16.70 6.53
C GLY A 72 2.22 16.03 7.58
N PRO A 73 2.27 16.51 8.83
CA PRO A 73 1.38 16.01 9.88
C PRO A 73 -0.09 16.21 9.49
N GLY A 74 -0.91 15.18 9.69
CA GLY A 74 -2.33 15.20 9.34
C GLY A 74 -2.65 15.18 7.83
N SER A 75 -1.70 14.82 6.97
CA SER A 75 -1.93 14.73 5.51
C SER A 75 -2.76 13.53 5.04
N GLY A 76 -3.15 12.64 5.96
CA GLY A 76 -3.94 11.46 5.62
C GLY A 76 -3.13 10.25 5.16
N LYS A 77 -1.80 10.23 5.37
CA LYS A 77 -0.92 9.09 5.04
C LYS A 77 -1.48 7.75 5.54
N THR A 78 -1.85 7.69 6.82
CA THR A 78 -2.46 6.50 7.45
C THR A 78 -3.74 6.06 6.73
N ALA A 79 -4.58 7.00 6.31
CA ALA A 79 -5.81 6.70 5.59
C ALA A 79 -5.55 6.13 4.19
N LEU A 80 -4.55 6.68 3.50
CA LEU A 80 -4.13 6.20 2.19
C LEU A 80 -3.46 4.81 2.28
N LEU A 81 -2.58 4.60 3.26
CA LEU A 81 -1.99 3.28 3.55
C LEU A 81 -3.07 2.25 3.87
N PHE A 82 -4.06 2.62 4.68
CA PHE A 82 -5.15 1.71 5.03
C PHE A 82 -6.03 1.39 3.81
N ALA A 83 -6.29 2.36 2.94
CA ALA A 83 -6.96 2.09 1.67
C ALA A 83 -6.16 1.13 0.77
N ALA A 84 -4.83 1.30 0.71
CA ALA A 84 -3.94 0.39 -0.01
C ALA A 84 -3.97 -1.02 0.60
N ALA A 85 -4.04 -1.14 1.93
CA ALA A 85 -4.18 -2.41 2.62
C ALA A 85 -5.49 -3.13 2.25
N LEU A 86 -6.61 -2.40 2.20
CA LEU A 86 -7.91 -2.94 1.82
C LEU A 86 -7.94 -3.40 0.35
N GLU A 87 -7.33 -2.64 -0.55
CA GLU A 87 -7.23 -3.01 -1.96
C GLU A 87 -6.35 -4.27 -2.11
N ALA A 88 -5.18 -4.29 -1.49
CA ALA A 88 -4.28 -5.44 -1.48
C ALA A 88 -4.90 -6.71 -0.91
N ALA A 89 -5.67 -6.59 0.17
CA ALA A 89 -6.43 -7.69 0.77
C ALA A 89 -7.55 -8.22 -0.17
N GLY A 90 -8.10 -7.35 -1.02
CA GLY A 90 -9.09 -7.69 -2.04
C GLY A 90 -8.50 -8.45 -3.24
N ASP A 91 -7.22 -8.21 -3.56
CA ASP A 91 -6.56 -8.74 -4.76
C ASP A 91 -6.25 -10.26 -4.72
N GLY A 92 -6.51 -10.93 -3.61
CA GLY A 92 -6.33 -12.39 -3.49
C GLY A 92 -4.86 -12.84 -3.58
N ARG A 93 -3.90 -11.93 -3.38
CA ARG A 93 -2.47 -12.23 -3.43
C ARG A 93 -1.90 -12.79 -2.12
N GLY A 94 -2.55 -12.51 -1.00
CA GLY A 94 -2.13 -12.92 0.34
C GLY A 94 -2.67 -11.97 1.41
N PRO A 95 -2.35 -12.20 2.70
CA PRO A 95 -2.63 -11.24 3.75
C PRO A 95 -1.76 -9.98 3.61
N VAL A 96 -2.14 -8.92 4.30
CA VAL A 96 -1.37 -7.68 4.43
C VAL A 96 -0.84 -7.59 5.85
N LEU A 97 0.44 -7.23 6.03
CA LEU A 97 1.02 -6.92 7.33
C LEU A 97 1.08 -5.41 7.48
N PHE A 98 0.31 -4.86 8.42
CA PHE A 98 0.24 -3.43 8.70
C PHE A 98 0.93 -3.13 10.04
N LEU A 99 2.08 -2.46 9.98
CA LEU A 99 2.87 -2.04 11.13
C LEU A 99 2.60 -0.57 11.42
N THR A 100 2.33 -0.24 12.67
CA THR A 100 2.20 1.15 13.12
C THR A 100 2.48 1.21 14.61
N ARG A 101 3.06 2.30 15.11
CA ARG A 101 3.52 2.37 16.50
C ARG A 101 2.37 2.30 17.51
N ARG A 102 1.17 2.72 17.12
CA ARG A 102 0.00 2.83 18.01
C ARG A 102 -1.24 2.23 17.37
N PRO A 103 -2.15 1.63 18.16
CA PRO A 103 -3.45 1.19 17.67
C PRO A 103 -4.20 2.31 16.96
N LEU A 104 -4.82 1.98 15.82
CA LEU A 104 -5.69 2.91 15.11
C LEU A 104 -6.93 3.18 15.97
N GLN A 105 -7.09 4.44 16.39
CA GLN A 105 -8.21 4.88 17.23
C GLN A 105 -9.57 4.71 16.52
N SER A 106 -9.57 4.81 15.19
CA SER A 106 -10.71 4.49 14.34
C SER A 106 -10.22 4.00 12.98
N LEU A 107 -11.02 3.21 12.28
CA LEU A 107 -10.69 2.77 10.93
C LEU A 107 -10.77 3.97 9.98
N PRO A 108 -9.67 4.33 9.29
CA PRO A 108 -9.71 5.35 8.25
C PRO A 108 -10.63 4.89 7.10
N ASN A 109 -11.33 5.82 6.44
CA ASN A 109 -12.24 5.55 5.32
C ASN A 109 -13.46 4.69 5.69
N ARG A 110 -14.47 5.34 6.28
CA ARG A 110 -15.75 4.72 6.69
C ARG A 110 -16.73 4.43 5.54
N THR A 111 -16.29 4.31 4.29
CA THR A 111 -17.23 3.92 3.24
C THR A 111 -17.72 2.49 3.50
N ARG A 112 -19.02 2.33 3.74
CA ARG A 112 -19.67 1.04 4.07
C ARG A 112 -19.45 -0.04 3.01
N ALA A 113 -19.17 0.36 1.76
CA ALA A 113 -18.80 -0.52 0.65
C ALA A 113 -17.30 -0.86 0.58
N ALA A 114 -16.42 -0.10 1.25
CA ALA A 114 -14.97 -0.30 1.27
C ALA A 114 -14.50 -1.16 2.44
N LEU A 115 -15.21 -1.13 3.57
CA LEU A 115 -14.97 -1.97 4.74
C LEU A 115 -15.62 -3.36 4.59
N ASP A 116 -15.25 -4.09 3.53
CA ASP A 116 -15.62 -5.50 3.40
C ASP A 116 -14.98 -6.30 4.57
N PRO A 117 -15.77 -6.93 5.46
CA PRO A 117 -15.25 -7.70 6.59
C PRO A 117 -14.26 -8.78 6.16
N LEU A 118 -14.43 -9.36 4.97
CA LEU A 118 -13.54 -10.38 4.43
C LEU A 118 -12.16 -9.83 4.04
N ARG A 119 -12.11 -8.56 3.59
CA ARG A 119 -10.84 -7.88 3.32
C ARG A 119 -10.14 -7.50 4.61
N LEU A 120 -10.88 -6.99 5.60
CA LEU A 120 -10.33 -6.63 6.91
C LEU A 120 -9.68 -7.83 7.62
N GLN A 121 -10.29 -9.01 7.55
CA GLN A 121 -9.74 -10.24 8.14
C GLN A 121 -8.38 -10.66 7.54
N LYS A 122 -8.03 -10.18 6.35
CA LYS A 122 -6.74 -10.45 5.71
C LYS A 122 -5.67 -9.43 6.09
N ILE A 123 -6.03 -8.35 6.78
CA ILE A 123 -5.08 -7.34 7.26
C ILE A 123 -4.68 -7.72 8.70
N ARG A 124 -3.39 -7.97 8.90
CA ARG A 124 -2.80 -8.26 10.20
C ARG A 124 -2.12 -7.01 10.72
N PHE A 125 -2.68 -6.43 11.77
CA PHE A 125 -2.07 -5.30 12.44
C PHE A 125 -1.05 -5.77 13.48
N GLN A 126 0.10 -5.11 13.52
CA GLN A 126 1.06 -5.23 14.60
C GLN A 126 1.52 -3.86 15.06
N TYR A 127 1.78 -3.75 16.36
CA TYR A 127 2.00 -2.47 17.02
C TYR A 127 3.31 -2.44 17.80
N PRO A 128 4.48 -2.46 17.13
CA PRO A 128 5.75 -2.30 17.82
C PRO A 128 5.83 -0.88 18.40
N PRO A 129 5.78 -0.68 19.73
CA PRO A 129 5.70 0.63 20.37
C PRO A 129 7.05 1.35 20.43
N SER A 130 8.15 0.67 20.11
CA SER A 130 9.52 1.19 20.12
C SER A 130 10.32 0.67 18.92
N THR A 131 11.43 1.33 18.62
CA THR A 131 12.39 0.89 17.59
C THR A 131 12.94 -0.49 17.89
N GLY A 132 13.28 -0.78 19.15
CA GLY A 132 13.78 -2.11 19.54
C GLY A 132 12.79 -3.23 19.24
N GLU A 133 11.51 -3.00 19.52
CA GLU A 133 10.44 -3.98 19.20
C GLU A 133 10.19 -4.09 17.69
N LEU A 134 10.28 -2.99 16.94
CA LEU A 134 10.21 -3.04 15.47
C LEU A 134 11.36 -3.86 14.91
N LEU A 135 12.59 -3.62 15.37
CA LEU A 135 13.77 -4.38 14.95
C LEU A 135 13.64 -5.87 15.29
N GLN A 136 13.22 -6.19 16.51
CA GLN A 136 12.99 -7.59 16.91
C GLN A 136 11.94 -8.26 16.02
N LEU A 137 10.85 -7.56 15.69
CA LEU A 137 9.82 -8.08 14.80
C LEU A 137 10.35 -8.36 13.40
N LEU A 138 11.09 -7.42 12.81
CA LEU A 138 11.66 -7.57 11.47
C LEU A 138 12.73 -8.68 11.45
N CYS A 139 13.64 -8.71 12.42
CA CYS A 139 14.67 -9.74 12.53
C CYS A 139 14.08 -11.15 12.72
N SER A 140 12.96 -11.29 13.44
CA SER A 140 12.28 -12.58 13.66
C SER A 140 11.31 -12.97 12.54
N ALA A 141 11.16 -12.17 11.48
CA ALA A 141 10.25 -12.45 10.37
C ALA A 141 10.49 -13.82 9.72
N HIS A 142 11.75 -14.26 9.68
CA HIS A 142 12.14 -15.56 9.14
C HIS A 142 11.63 -16.76 9.95
N GLU A 143 11.35 -16.58 11.24
CA GLU A 143 10.83 -17.61 12.14
C GLU A 143 9.31 -17.81 11.98
N ALA A 144 8.62 -16.86 11.34
CA ALA A 144 7.17 -16.86 11.24
C ALA A 144 6.65 -18.06 10.41
N ARG A 145 5.86 -18.92 11.05
CA ARG A 145 5.24 -20.11 10.40
C ARG A 145 3.89 -19.84 9.73
N GLY A 146 3.44 -18.58 9.73
CA GLY A 146 2.14 -18.18 9.17
C GLY A 146 2.14 -17.95 7.65
N PRO A 147 0.97 -17.59 7.09
CA PRO A 147 0.88 -17.18 5.69
C PRO A 147 1.73 -15.93 5.44
N THR A 148 2.48 -15.97 4.35
CA THR A 148 3.38 -14.89 3.95
C THR A 148 2.60 -13.69 3.41
N PRO A 149 2.88 -12.47 3.89
CA PRO A 149 2.17 -11.28 3.42
C PRO A 149 2.47 -10.99 1.95
N ALA A 150 1.46 -10.52 1.23
CA ALA A 150 1.62 -9.97 -0.11
C ALA A 150 2.01 -8.48 -0.10
N LEU A 151 1.82 -7.80 1.02
CA LEU A 151 2.16 -6.40 1.22
C LEU A 151 2.53 -6.16 2.69
N LEU A 152 3.69 -5.53 2.89
CA LEU A 152 4.17 -4.99 4.15
C LEU A 152 3.98 -3.47 4.14
N LEU A 153 3.28 -2.95 5.14
CA LEU A 153 3.02 -1.53 5.32
C LEU A 153 3.63 -1.08 6.64
N LEU A 154 4.36 0.03 6.65
CA LEU A 154 4.82 0.69 7.87
C LEU A 154 4.29 2.13 7.90
N ASP A 155 3.51 2.46 8.91
CA ASP A 155 2.99 3.80 9.16
C ASP A 155 3.79 4.50 10.25
N GLY A 156 4.19 5.75 9.98
CA GLY A 156 4.90 6.61 10.94
C GLY A 156 6.37 6.25 11.16
N LEU A 157 7.15 6.05 10.09
CA LEU A 157 8.58 5.71 10.20
C LEU A 157 9.36 6.76 11.05
N GLU A 158 9.00 8.03 10.93
CA GLU A 158 9.57 9.15 11.69
C GLU A 158 9.53 8.91 13.21
N GLU A 159 8.51 8.22 13.71
CA GLU A 159 8.33 7.98 15.13
C GLU A 159 9.39 7.03 15.70
N TYR A 160 9.92 6.12 14.87
CA TYR A 160 11.01 5.22 15.25
C TYR A 160 12.36 5.91 15.10
N LEU A 161 12.53 6.70 14.04
CA LEU A 161 13.78 7.42 13.79
C LEU A 161 14.07 8.49 14.85
N ALA A 162 13.04 9.07 15.46
CA ALA A 162 13.18 10.07 16.52
C ALA A 162 13.66 9.51 17.88
N GLU A 163 13.70 8.19 18.10
CA GLU A 163 14.12 7.58 19.38
C GLU A 163 15.66 7.48 19.55
N ASP A 164 16.41 8.54 19.20
CA ASP A 164 17.88 8.60 19.25
C ASP A 164 18.63 7.67 18.27
N LEU A 165 18.04 7.41 17.11
CA LEU A 165 18.72 6.73 16.01
C LEU A 165 19.56 7.75 15.22
N GLY A 166 20.88 7.52 15.13
CA GLY A 166 21.72 8.29 14.21
C GLY A 166 21.35 8.03 12.75
N HIS A 167 21.97 8.77 11.83
CA HIS A 167 21.74 8.59 10.38
C HIS A 167 22.06 7.17 9.88
N GLN A 168 22.95 6.44 10.56
CA GLN A 168 23.30 5.05 10.21
C GLN A 168 22.15 4.07 10.49
N GLU A 169 21.42 4.32 11.56
CA GLU A 169 20.29 3.51 12.01
C GLU A 169 19.09 3.66 11.08
N ALA A 170 18.87 4.84 10.46
CA ALA A 170 17.87 5.02 9.42
C ALA A 170 18.15 4.15 8.18
N ALA A 171 19.41 4.07 7.76
CA ALA A 171 19.84 3.20 6.66
C ALA A 171 19.67 1.73 6.99
N TYR A 172 20.05 1.34 8.20
CA TYR A 172 19.89 -0.01 8.70
C TYR A 172 18.42 -0.43 8.74
N LEU A 173 17.54 0.41 9.28
CA LEU A 173 16.11 0.13 9.34
C LEU A 173 15.48 0.01 7.94
N ALA A 174 15.83 0.92 7.01
CA ALA A 174 15.39 0.83 5.63
C ALA A 174 15.86 -0.48 4.95
N ALA A 175 17.13 -0.83 5.12
CA ALA A 175 17.69 -2.08 4.59
C ALA A 175 17.00 -3.31 5.17
N LEU A 176 16.71 -3.32 6.48
CA LEU A 176 16.03 -4.43 7.13
C LEU A 176 14.56 -4.59 6.69
N LEU A 177 13.85 -3.47 6.47
CA LEU A 177 12.50 -3.50 5.89
C LEU A 177 12.50 -4.11 4.49
N LEU A 178 13.48 -3.73 3.66
CA LEU A 178 13.65 -4.28 2.32
C LEU A 178 14.01 -5.76 2.34
N ASP A 179 14.95 -6.15 3.19
CA ASP A 179 15.34 -7.56 3.37
C ASP A 179 14.15 -8.40 3.86
N THR A 180 13.36 -7.88 4.79
CA THR A 180 12.13 -8.54 5.27
C THR A 180 11.11 -8.73 4.14
N ALA A 181 10.88 -7.71 3.32
CA ALA A 181 10.00 -7.81 2.16
C ALA A 181 10.54 -8.78 1.09
N ALA A 182 11.86 -8.79 0.87
CA ALA A 182 12.53 -9.75 -0.03
C ALA A 182 12.39 -11.18 0.49
N HIS A 183 12.60 -11.41 1.79
CA HIS A 183 12.39 -12.70 2.43
C HIS A 183 10.96 -13.22 2.21
N PHE A 184 9.95 -12.38 2.43
CA PHE A 184 8.57 -12.73 2.14
C PHE A 184 8.34 -13.00 0.65
N SER A 185 8.92 -12.21 -0.24
CA SER A 185 8.83 -12.44 -1.69
C SER A 185 9.36 -13.82 -2.08
N HIS A 186 10.51 -14.24 -1.52
CA HIS A 186 11.09 -15.55 -1.78
C HIS A 186 10.21 -16.71 -1.29
N ARG A 187 9.46 -16.52 -0.21
CA ARG A 187 8.57 -17.56 0.35
C ARG A 187 7.28 -17.79 -0.44
N VAL A 188 6.76 -16.78 -1.14
CA VAL A 188 5.53 -16.91 -1.94
C VAL A 188 5.79 -17.56 -3.30
N GLY A 189 7.03 -17.47 -3.81
CA GLY A 189 7.47 -18.12 -5.05
C GLY A 189 7.48 -17.21 -6.28
N PRO A 190 7.92 -17.73 -7.45
CA PRO A 190 8.16 -16.93 -8.65
C PRO A 190 6.90 -16.20 -9.14
N GLY A 191 7.03 -14.91 -9.44
CA GLY A 191 5.94 -14.09 -9.98
C GLY A 191 4.93 -13.58 -8.94
N ARG A 192 5.18 -13.78 -7.64
CA ARG A 192 4.40 -13.19 -6.55
C ARG A 192 5.33 -12.65 -5.46
N GLY A 193 5.69 -11.37 -5.56
CA GLY A 193 6.47 -10.68 -4.52
C GLY A 193 5.60 -10.10 -3.39
N CYS A 194 6.22 -9.88 -2.24
CA CYS A 194 5.71 -9.06 -1.15
C CYS A 194 6.08 -7.60 -1.43
N GLY A 195 5.08 -6.74 -1.59
CA GLY A 195 5.30 -5.30 -1.73
C GLY A 195 5.69 -4.65 -0.39
N LEU A 196 6.35 -3.49 -0.45
CA LEU A 196 6.69 -2.66 0.70
C LEU A 196 6.25 -1.21 0.45
N ILE A 197 5.40 -0.67 1.33
CA ILE A 197 5.06 0.75 1.38
C ILE A 197 5.34 1.29 2.78
N VAL A 198 6.11 2.37 2.87
CA VAL A 198 6.48 3.01 4.13
C VAL A 198 6.00 4.45 4.13
N ALA A 199 5.26 4.88 5.15
CA ALA A 199 4.90 6.27 5.34
C ALA A 199 5.90 6.99 6.24
N LEU A 200 6.27 8.20 5.81
CA LEU A 200 7.20 9.08 6.49
C LEU A 200 6.66 10.51 6.49
N GLN A 201 6.70 11.18 7.64
CA GLN A 201 6.42 12.61 7.71
C GLN A 201 7.52 13.43 7.03
N THR A 202 7.14 14.39 6.19
CA THR A 202 8.10 15.32 5.59
C THR A 202 8.67 16.26 6.65
N PRO A 203 9.98 16.55 6.62
CA PRO A 203 10.61 17.52 7.52
C PRO A 203 9.93 18.89 7.41
N GLU A 204 9.79 19.62 8.52
CA GLU A 204 9.43 21.03 8.47
C GLU A 204 10.67 21.87 8.12
N GLU A 205 10.49 22.98 7.39
CA GLU A 205 11.58 23.88 6.99
C GLU A 205 12.42 24.32 8.21
N GLY A 206 13.64 23.81 8.35
CA GLY A 206 14.58 24.24 9.40
C GLY A 206 15.49 23.16 9.98
N ASP A 207 15.14 21.87 9.81
CA ASP A 207 15.96 20.78 10.34
C ASP A 207 16.85 20.12 9.27
N SER A 208 18.13 20.50 9.27
CA SER A 208 19.13 19.94 8.35
C SER A 208 19.41 18.45 8.58
N GLY A 209 19.18 17.92 9.79
CA GLY A 209 19.37 16.51 10.12
C GLY A 209 18.33 15.63 9.44
N ASP A 210 17.07 16.07 9.47
CA ASP A 210 15.94 15.41 8.84
C ASP A 210 16.04 15.39 7.30
N ALA A 211 16.59 16.45 6.69
CA ALA A 211 16.79 16.51 5.25
C ALA A 211 17.78 15.46 4.73
N LEU A 212 18.87 15.21 5.48
CA LEU A 212 19.85 14.16 5.16
C LEU A 212 19.24 12.77 5.32
N GLN A 213 18.47 12.56 6.39
CA GLN A 213 17.78 11.30 6.64
C GLN A 213 16.75 10.99 5.54
N LEU A 214 15.94 11.97 5.13
CA LEU A 214 15.01 11.82 4.01
C LEU A 214 15.74 11.45 2.72
N SER A 215 16.82 12.16 2.39
CA SER A 215 17.63 11.89 1.18
C SER A 215 18.19 10.48 1.19
N LEU A 216 18.61 9.99 2.36
CA LEU A 216 19.10 8.63 2.53
C LEU A 216 17.97 7.61 2.28
N LEU A 217 16.79 7.81 2.88
CA LEU A 217 15.66 6.91 2.69
C LEU A 217 15.21 6.87 1.22
N GLN A 218 15.15 8.01 0.54
CA GLN A 218 14.79 8.08 -0.88
C GLN A 218 15.70 7.22 -1.79
N ARG A 219 16.95 6.94 -1.38
CA ARG A 219 17.83 6.02 -2.11
C ARG A 219 17.38 4.57 -2.01
N TYR A 220 16.78 4.17 -0.89
CA TYR A 220 16.23 2.84 -0.66
C TYR A 220 14.81 2.69 -1.23
N PHE A 221 14.09 3.80 -1.38
CA PHE A 221 12.72 3.86 -1.89
C PHE A 221 12.63 4.70 -3.18
N PRO A 222 12.93 4.11 -4.35
CA PRO A 222 12.93 4.85 -5.60
C PRO A 222 11.52 5.28 -6.04
N ALA A 223 10.47 4.54 -5.65
CA ALA A 223 9.10 4.97 -5.85
C ALA A 223 8.65 5.87 -4.70
N GLN A 224 8.00 6.99 -5.02
CA GLN A 224 7.61 7.99 -4.04
C GLN A 224 6.18 8.47 -4.30
N CYS A 225 5.42 8.67 -3.24
CA CYS A 225 4.11 9.31 -3.30
C CYS A 225 4.08 10.50 -2.34
N TRP A 226 3.84 11.70 -2.85
CA TRP A 226 3.85 12.93 -2.06
C TRP A 226 2.43 13.44 -1.84
N LEU A 227 2.07 13.75 -0.59
CA LEU A 227 0.83 14.40 -0.20
C LEU A 227 1.12 15.85 0.19
N HIS A 228 0.79 16.77 -0.70
CA HIS A 228 0.94 18.21 -0.48
C HIS A 228 -0.40 18.81 -0.08
N LEU A 229 -0.42 19.64 0.98
CA LEU A 229 -1.62 20.40 1.34
C LEU A 229 -1.96 21.38 0.22
N GLU A 230 -3.19 21.34 -0.28
CA GLU A 230 -3.70 22.36 -1.17
C GLU A 230 -4.12 23.59 -0.38
N ALA A 231 -4.05 24.77 -1.02
CA ALA A 231 -4.41 26.03 -0.38
C ALA A 231 -5.79 25.90 0.31
N PRO A 232 -5.93 26.37 1.57
CA PRO A 232 -7.12 26.11 2.36
C PRO A 232 -8.35 26.77 1.74
N GLY A 233 -9.16 25.97 1.05
CA GLY A 233 -10.54 26.32 0.72
C GLY A 233 -11.41 26.31 1.98
N PRO A 234 -12.57 27.00 1.95
CA PRO A 234 -13.46 27.04 3.12
C PRO A 234 -13.99 25.65 3.47
N GLY A 235 -13.52 25.09 4.59
CA GLY A 235 -14.16 23.96 5.29
C GLY A 235 -13.67 22.55 4.97
N GLN A 236 -12.75 22.35 4.02
CA GLN A 236 -12.25 21.01 3.68
C GLN A 236 -10.73 20.97 3.51
N ARG A 237 -10.07 19.99 4.14
CA ARG A 237 -8.64 19.72 3.92
C ARG A 237 -8.49 18.87 2.67
N CYS A 238 -7.89 19.47 1.65
CA CYS A 238 -7.60 18.84 0.38
C CYS A 238 -6.09 18.68 0.21
N PHE A 239 -5.66 17.57 -0.37
CA PHE A 239 -4.27 17.23 -0.59
C PHE A 239 -4.04 16.81 -2.04
N ARG A 240 -3.00 17.33 -2.66
CA ARG A 240 -2.53 16.82 -3.95
C ARG A 240 -1.62 15.63 -3.71
N ALA A 241 -2.03 14.46 -4.19
CA ALA A 241 -1.23 13.25 -4.22
C ALA A 241 -0.44 13.15 -5.53
N CYS A 242 0.89 13.14 -5.47
CA CYS A 242 1.77 12.98 -6.63
C CYS A 242 2.51 11.64 -6.52
N LEU A 243 2.24 10.69 -7.41
CA LEU A 243 2.93 9.40 -7.46
C LEU A 243 4.02 9.42 -8.55
N GLU A 244 5.25 9.18 -8.11
CA GLU A 244 6.44 8.98 -8.94
C GLU A 244 6.86 7.51 -8.80
N PRO A 245 6.74 6.69 -9.87
CA PRO A 245 6.89 5.24 -9.76
C PRO A 245 8.35 4.75 -9.64
N GLY A 246 9.35 5.64 -9.61
CA GLY A 246 10.77 5.26 -9.49
C GLY A 246 11.39 4.58 -10.71
N GLY A 247 10.67 4.53 -11.84
CA GLY A 247 11.11 3.94 -13.11
C GLY A 247 10.49 4.66 -14.32
N LEU A 248 10.44 4.02 -15.50
CA LEU A 248 9.96 4.62 -16.76
C LEU A 248 8.44 4.92 -16.82
N GLY A 249 7.72 4.80 -15.72
CA GLY A 249 6.27 5.05 -15.67
C GLY A 249 5.94 6.55 -15.56
N PRO A 250 4.79 7.00 -16.10
CA PRO A 250 4.40 8.41 -15.97
C PRO A 250 4.08 8.76 -14.52
N ARG A 251 4.50 9.96 -14.13
CA ARG A 251 4.00 10.63 -12.92
C ARG A 251 2.49 10.78 -13.03
N ALA A 252 1.80 10.49 -11.94
CA ALA A 252 0.34 10.58 -11.88
C ALA A 252 -0.07 11.39 -10.66
N GLU A 253 -1.17 12.13 -10.80
CA GLU A 253 -1.59 13.10 -9.80
C GLU A 253 -3.09 13.06 -9.55
N TRP A 254 -3.46 13.25 -8.29
CA TRP A 254 -4.84 13.24 -7.83
C TRP A 254 -5.05 14.29 -6.75
N SER A 255 -6.29 14.76 -6.64
CA SER A 255 -6.77 15.52 -5.49
C SER A 255 -7.43 14.56 -4.51
N VAL A 256 -7.02 14.61 -3.24
CA VAL A 256 -7.49 13.77 -2.14
C VAL A 256 -8.13 14.67 -1.10
N ALA A 257 -9.45 14.55 -0.92
CA ALA A 257 -10.18 15.33 0.07
C ALA A 257 -10.73 14.41 1.18
N PHE A 258 -10.70 14.90 2.41
CA PHE A 258 -11.28 14.22 3.55
C PHE A 258 -12.57 14.92 3.96
N GLN A 259 -13.66 14.18 3.99
CA GLN A 259 -14.96 14.66 4.45
C GLN A 259 -15.01 14.70 6.00
N PRO A 260 -15.93 15.47 6.60
CA PRO A 260 -16.07 15.56 8.06
C PRO A 260 -16.33 14.23 8.77
N ASP A 261 -16.89 13.25 8.07
CA ASP A 261 -17.17 11.89 8.55
C ASP A 261 -15.95 10.94 8.47
N GLY A 262 -14.83 11.43 7.91
CA GLY A 262 -13.61 10.68 7.68
C GLY A 262 -13.58 9.89 6.36
N GLU A 263 -14.54 10.12 5.45
CA GLU A 263 -14.50 9.56 4.10
C GLU A 263 -13.42 10.26 3.26
N MET A 264 -12.55 9.47 2.63
CA MET A 264 -11.57 9.96 1.65
C MET A 264 -12.17 9.88 0.25
N THR A 265 -12.29 11.03 -0.41
CA THR A 265 -12.64 11.14 -1.82
C THR A 265 -11.39 11.44 -2.63
N VAL A 266 -11.28 10.80 -3.79
CA VAL A 266 -10.15 11.03 -4.70
C VAL A 266 -10.68 11.37 -6.08
N THR A 267 -10.16 12.45 -6.65
CA THR A 267 -10.49 12.89 -8.00
C THR A 267 -9.20 13.05 -8.82
N PRO A 268 -9.22 12.74 -10.13
CA PRO A 268 -8.06 12.99 -10.99
C PRO A 268 -7.65 14.45 -10.94
N TRP A 269 -6.35 14.73 -10.87
CA TRP A 269 -5.88 16.11 -10.97
C TRP A 269 -6.19 16.65 -12.37
N PRO A 270 -6.77 17.86 -12.51
CA PRO A 270 -6.97 18.45 -13.82
C PRO A 270 -5.61 18.66 -14.49
N THR A 271 -5.35 17.88 -15.54
CA THR A 271 -4.26 18.18 -16.47
C THR A 271 -4.50 19.61 -16.96
N GLN A 272 -3.60 20.55 -16.69
CA GLN A 272 -3.64 21.83 -17.39
C GLN A 272 -3.57 21.49 -18.88
N ALA A 273 -4.69 21.67 -19.59
CA ALA A 273 -4.65 21.75 -21.03
C ALA A 273 -3.72 22.93 -21.32
N CYS A 274 -2.54 22.67 -21.88
CA CYS A 274 -1.75 23.73 -22.47
C CYS A 274 -2.66 24.40 -23.51
N ASP A 275 -3.12 25.62 -23.22
CA ASP A 275 -3.79 26.46 -24.20
C ASP A 275 -2.83 26.67 -25.38
N PRO A 276 -3.11 26.13 -26.58
CA PRO A 276 -2.31 26.41 -27.75
C PRO A 276 -2.85 27.69 -28.39
N SER A 277 -2.77 28.83 -27.70
CA SER A 277 -3.23 30.10 -28.26
C SER A 277 -2.54 31.34 -27.66
N SER A 278 -1.22 31.30 -27.55
CA SER A 278 -0.43 32.55 -27.52
C SER A 278 0.71 32.47 -28.53
N ASN A 279 0.33 32.33 -29.80
CA ASN A 279 1.23 32.58 -30.91
C ASN A 279 0.44 33.30 -32.01
N LYS A 280 0.23 34.60 -31.83
CA LYS A 280 -0.10 35.49 -32.94
C LYS A 280 0.91 36.62 -32.94
N GLY A 281 1.87 36.46 -33.85
CA GLY A 281 3.04 37.31 -33.99
C GLY A 281 2.68 38.76 -34.27
N SER A 282 3.38 39.65 -33.58
CA SER A 282 3.57 41.03 -34.01
C SER A 282 4.52 41.03 -35.20
N SER A 283 3.97 40.94 -36.41
CA SER A 283 4.70 41.25 -37.64
C SER A 283 4.65 42.76 -37.85
N SER A 284 5.73 43.43 -37.48
CA SER A 284 6.02 44.81 -37.87
C SER A 284 6.52 44.85 -39.32
N GLY A 285 5.87 45.66 -40.16
CA GLY A 285 6.36 46.04 -41.49
C GLY A 285 5.20 46.57 -42.34
N GLY A 286 5.20 47.78 -42.88
CA GLY A 286 6.21 48.83 -42.87
C GLY A 286 5.60 50.16 -43.32
N HIS A 287 6.37 51.23 -43.12
CA HIS A 287 6.27 52.49 -43.87
C HIS A 287 7.12 52.37 -45.15
N PRO A 288 6.96 53.21 -46.19
CA PRO A 288 6.56 54.63 -46.17
C PRO A 288 5.14 54.90 -46.66
#